data_AF-A0A1E1W804-F1
#
_entry.id   AF-A0A1E1W804-F1
#
_cell.length_a   1.000
_cell.length_b   1.000
_cell.length_c   1.000
_cell.angle_alpha   90.00
_cell.angle_beta   90.00
_cell.angle_gamma   90.00
#
_symmetry.space_group_name_H-M   'P 1'
#
loop_
_entity.id
_entity.type
_entity.pdbx_description
1 polymer ?
#
loop_
_entity_poly.entity_id
_entity_poly.type
_entity_poly.pdbx_seq_one_letter_code
_entity_poly.pdbx_strand_id
1 'polypeptide(L)'
;DVAECSPAASQGGSYLMYTYSVSGYDVNNKRFSPCSLRSIRKVLQAKSGRCFSEPEESFCGNLRVEGGEECDAGLLGTEDNDMCCDKNCKLRKSQGAVCSDKNSPCCAGCVFAPPGVVCREA
;
A
#
# COMPACT_ATOMS: atom_id res chain seq x y z
N ASP A 1 11.16 -7.64 -31.57
CA ASP A 1 10.28 -7.27 -30.44
C ASP A 1 10.28 -8.22 -29.24
N VAL A 2 10.34 -9.54 -29.42
CA VAL A 2 10.18 -10.49 -28.29
C VAL A 2 11.38 -10.49 -27.32
N ALA A 3 12.61 -10.34 -27.83
CA ALA A 3 13.82 -10.42 -26.99
C ALA A 3 13.95 -9.28 -25.96
N GLU A 4 13.51 -8.06 -26.30
CA GLU A 4 13.50 -6.92 -25.36
C GLU A 4 12.44 -7.11 -24.26
N CYS A 5 11.28 -7.67 -24.63
CA CYS A 5 10.12 -7.73 -23.75
C CYS A 5 10.03 -9.03 -22.93
N SER A 6 10.75 -10.06 -23.36
CA SER A 6 10.82 -11.37 -22.72
C SER A 6 12.25 -11.88 -22.85
N PRO A 7 13.19 -11.27 -22.12
CA PRO A 7 14.59 -11.66 -22.17
C PRO A 7 14.78 -13.06 -21.58
N ALA A 8 15.95 -13.65 -21.83
CA ALA A 8 16.30 -14.93 -21.21
C ALA A 8 16.40 -14.79 -19.68
N ALA A 9 16.14 -15.88 -18.94
CA ALA A 9 16.20 -15.87 -17.47
C ALA A 9 17.54 -15.37 -16.91
N SER A 10 18.65 -15.64 -17.61
CA SER A 10 20.00 -15.18 -17.26
C SER A 10 20.15 -13.65 -17.31
N GLN A 11 19.22 -12.93 -17.93
CA GLN A 11 19.23 -11.48 -18.09
C GLN A 11 18.31 -10.81 -17.07
N GLY A 12 18.34 -11.30 -15.82
CA GLY A 12 17.59 -10.73 -14.71
C GLY A 12 16.15 -11.22 -14.59
N GLY A 13 15.85 -12.41 -15.12
CA GLY A 13 14.55 -13.07 -15.02
C GLY A 13 13.44 -12.44 -15.87
N SER A 14 12.24 -13.00 -15.77
CA SER A 14 11.05 -12.50 -16.48
C SER A 14 10.49 -11.22 -15.82
N TYR A 15 9.80 -10.38 -16.61
CA TYR A 15 9.14 -9.16 -16.11
C TYR A 15 7.83 -9.45 -15.37
N LEU A 16 7.31 -8.44 -14.65
CA LEU A 16 6.09 -8.55 -13.83
C LEU A 16 4.85 -9.08 -14.59
N MET A 17 4.69 -8.70 -15.86
CA MET A 17 3.56 -9.12 -16.70
C MET A 17 3.82 -10.42 -17.47
N TYR A 18 4.75 -11.24 -17.00
CA TYR A 18 5.01 -12.54 -17.61
C TYR A 18 3.81 -13.48 -17.45
N THR A 19 3.58 -14.35 -18.42
CA THR A 19 2.38 -15.20 -18.49
C THR A 19 2.36 -16.31 -17.44
N TYR A 20 3.49 -16.58 -16.79
CA TYR A 20 3.65 -17.61 -15.78
C TYR A 20 4.17 -17.00 -14.48
N SER A 21 3.98 -17.72 -13.37
CA SER A 21 4.49 -17.31 -12.05
C SER A 21 6.00 -17.11 -12.08
N VAL A 22 6.46 -16.04 -11.45
CA VAL A 22 7.88 -15.72 -11.25
C VAL A 22 8.25 -15.85 -9.78
N SER A 23 9.53 -16.06 -9.48
CA SER A 23 10.01 -16.31 -8.11
C SER A 23 9.97 -15.05 -7.23
N GLY A 24 9.99 -13.86 -7.82
CA GLY A 24 10.07 -12.57 -7.13
C GLY A 24 11.50 -12.16 -6.73
N TYR A 25 12.48 -13.04 -6.90
CA TYR A 25 13.88 -12.78 -6.53
C TYR A 25 14.65 -12.02 -7.63
N ASP A 26 14.32 -12.26 -8.89
CA ASP A 26 15.05 -11.66 -10.00
C ASP A 26 14.70 -10.18 -10.18
N VAL A 27 15.66 -9.40 -10.70
CA VAL A 27 15.55 -7.94 -10.81
C VAL A 27 14.37 -7.49 -11.69
N ASN A 28 14.01 -8.24 -12.73
CA ASN A 28 12.91 -7.91 -13.62
C ASN A 28 11.54 -8.26 -13.04
N ASN A 29 11.45 -9.16 -12.04
CA ASN A 29 10.16 -9.54 -11.43
C ASN A 29 9.45 -8.36 -10.76
N LYS A 30 10.19 -7.28 -10.48
CA LYS A 30 9.69 -6.04 -9.85
C LYS A 30 9.53 -4.89 -10.86
N ARG A 31 9.64 -5.17 -12.17
CA ARG A 31 9.63 -4.16 -13.24
C ARG A 31 8.65 -4.54 -14.34
N PHE A 32 8.08 -3.53 -14.99
CA PHE A 32 7.36 -3.71 -16.24
C PHE A 32 8.35 -3.86 -17.40
N SER A 33 8.05 -4.76 -18.34
CA SER A 33 8.82 -4.87 -19.58
C SER A 33 8.63 -3.63 -20.46
N PRO A 34 9.52 -3.36 -21.43
CA PRO A 34 9.32 -2.29 -22.39
C PRO A 34 8.00 -2.41 -23.19
N CYS A 35 7.57 -3.63 -23.55
CA CYS A 35 6.28 -3.85 -24.17
C CYS A 35 5.11 -3.49 -23.24
N SER A 36 5.19 -3.89 -21.97
CA SER A 36 4.16 -3.56 -20.97
C SER A 36 4.03 -2.05 -20.81
N LEU A 37 5.15 -1.32 -20.72
CA LEU A 37 5.16 0.15 -20.63
C LEU A 37 4.53 0.81 -21.87
N ARG A 38 4.83 0.33 -23.08
CA ARG A 38 4.21 0.83 -24.32
C ARG A 38 2.69 0.64 -24.30
N SER A 39 2.21 -0.51 -23.84
CA SER A 39 0.78 -0.81 -23.74
C SER A 39 0.10 0.03 -22.66
N ILE A 40 0.69 0.12 -21.47
CA ILE A 40 0.20 0.96 -20.36
C ILE A 40 0.07 2.42 -20.82
N ARG A 41 1.10 2.96 -21.49
CA ARG A 41 1.08 4.33 -22.02
C ARG A 41 -0.10 4.58 -22.95
N LYS A 42 -0.38 3.66 -23.90
CA LYS A 42 -1.52 3.81 -24.83
C LYS A 42 -2.85 3.87 -24.07
N VAL A 43 -3.02 3.05 -23.05
CA VAL A 43 -4.24 3.03 -22.23
C VAL A 43 -4.37 4.32 -21.41
N LEU A 44 -3.28 4.74 -20.76
CA LEU A 44 -3.27 5.99 -19.99
C LEU A 44 -3.62 7.19 -20.88
N GLN A 45 -2.99 7.33 -22.05
CA GLN A 45 -3.29 8.42 -22.99
C GLN A 45 -4.77 8.45 -23.43
N ALA A 46 -5.40 7.29 -23.57
CA ALA A 46 -6.79 7.19 -24.02
C ALA A 46 -7.83 7.33 -22.90
N LYS A 47 -7.48 7.02 -21.65
CA LYS A 47 -8.45 6.79 -20.57
C LYS A 47 -8.17 7.52 -19.26
N SER A 48 -6.94 7.99 -18.99
CA SER A 48 -6.58 8.55 -17.68
C SER A 48 -7.46 9.74 -17.31
N GLY A 49 -7.69 10.67 -18.24
CA GLY A 49 -8.51 11.87 -18.01
C GLY A 49 -10.00 11.61 -17.72
N ARG A 50 -10.47 10.35 -17.74
CA ARG A 50 -11.85 10.01 -17.39
C ARG A 50 -12.08 9.84 -15.90
N CYS A 51 -11.06 9.39 -15.15
CA CYS A 51 -11.23 9.05 -13.74
C CYS A 51 -9.98 9.20 -12.88
N PHE A 52 -8.80 9.49 -13.46
CA PHE A 52 -7.64 9.82 -12.64
C PHE A 52 -7.82 11.25 -12.14
N SER A 53 -7.70 11.42 -10.83
CA SER A 53 -7.60 12.71 -10.16
C SER A 53 -6.14 13.08 -9.92
N GLU A 54 -5.89 14.33 -9.57
CA GLU A 54 -4.62 14.72 -8.97
C GLU A 54 -4.34 13.81 -7.75
N PRO A 55 -3.07 13.44 -7.50
CA PRO A 55 -2.72 12.64 -6.33
C PRO A 55 -3.16 13.38 -5.06
N GLU A 56 -4.02 12.77 -4.26
CA GLU A 56 -4.26 13.24 -2.90
C GLU A 56 -3.06 12.82 -2.04
N GLU A 57 -2.48 13.76 -1.29
CA GLU A 57 -1.32 13.46 -0.41
C GLU A 57 -1.67 12.55 0.77
N SER A 58 -2.96 12.42 1.08
CA SER A 58 -3.49 11.55 2.14
C SER A 58 -4.97 11.27 1.88
N PHE A 59 -5.40 10.02 2.09
CA PHE A 59 -6.81 9.64 2.02
C PHE A 59 -7.22 8.95 3.32
N CYS A 60 -8.01 9.65 4.14
CA CYS A 60 -8.51 9.11 5.39
C CYS A 60 -9.58 8.03 5.13
N GLY A 61 -9.25 6.78 5.44
CA GLY A 61 -10.15 5.64 5.35
C GLY A 61 -9.65 4.50 4.47
N ASN A 62 -8.40 4.56 3.98
CA ASN A 62 -7.76 3.50 3.18
C ASN A 62 -6.89 2.54 4.02
N LEU A 63 -6.91 2.67 5.36
CA LEU A 63 -6.12 1.89 6.34
C LEU A 63 -4.62 2.21 6.31
N ARG A 64 -4.20 3.30 5.67
CA ARG A 64 -2.80 3.73 5.59
C ARG A 64 -2.66 5.12 6.17
N VAL A 65 -1.76 5.25 7.15
CA VAL A 65 -1.44 6.56 7.72
C VAL A 65 -0.60 7.33 6.71
N GLU A 66 -1.18 8.40 6.15
CA GLU A 66 -0.58 9.22 5.11
C GLU A 66 -0.62 10.71 5.47
N GLY A 67 0.36 11.48 4.99
CA GLY A 67 0.42 12.93 5.18
C GLY A 67 0.33 13.37 6.64
N GLY A 68 -0.76 14.09 6.98
CA GLY A 68 -1.01 14.65 8.31
C GLY A 68 -1.84 13.76 9.24
N GLU A 69 -2.15 12.53 8.86
CA GLU A 69 -2.94 11.59 9.66
C GLU A 69 -2.14 11.06 10.86
N GLU A 70 -2.82 10.76 11.96
CA GLU A 70 -2.21 10.11 13.14
C GLU A 70 -2.56 8.62 13.23
N CYS A 71 -3.63 8.21 12.55
CA CYS A 71 -4.15 6.86 12.44
C CYS A 71 -5.12 6.80 11.25
N ASP A 72 -5.39 5.60 10.75
CA ASP A 72 -6.45 5.35 9.77
C ASP A 72 -7.08 3.98 10.07
N ALA A 73 -8.25 3.99 10.69
CA ALA A 73 -8.99 2.76 11.01
C ALA A 73 -9.93 2.29 9.89
N GLY A 74 -9.83 2.88 8.69
CA GLY A 74 -10.70 2.62 7.55
C GLY A 74 -11.90 3.56 7.52
N LEU A 75 -12.86 3.27 6.65
CA LEU A 75 -14.08 4.06 6.51
C LEU A 75 -14.97 3.91 7.77
N LEU A 76 -14.80 4.81 8.75
CA LEU A 76 -15.60 4.85 9.97
C LEU A 76 -16.96 5.52 9.72
N GLY A 77 -18.04 4.75 9.84
CA GLY A 77 -19.44 5.19 9.70
C GLY A 77 -20.30 4.65 10.83
N THR A 78 -21.46 5.28 11.05
CA THR A 78 -22.44 5.28 12.18
C THR A 78 -22.45 4.18 13.26
N GLU A 79 -21.86 3.00 13.05
CA GLU A 79 -21.80 1.90 14.01
C GLU A 79 -20.37 1.40 14.32
N ASP A 80 -19.39 1.64 13.43
CA ASP A 80 -17.98 1.27 13.65
C ASP A 80 -17.18 2.50 14.10
N ASN A 81 -16.99 2.61 15.41
CA ASN A 81 -16.21 3.68 16.02
C ASN A 81 -14.96 3.06 16.66
N ASP A 82 -13.82 3.17 15.98
CA ASP A 82 -12.54 2.69 16.51
C ASP A 82 -12.20 3.43 17.83
N MET A 83 -11.75 2.69 18.84
CA MET A 83 -11.45 3.24 20.17
C MET A 83 -10.18 4.11 20.17
N CYS A 84 -9.30 3.91 19.19
CA CYS A 84 -8.02 4.59 19.11
C CYS A 84 -8.04 5.74 18.10
N CYS A 85 -8.83 5.61 17.05
CA CYS A 85 -8.88 6.51 15.90
C CYS A 85 -10.26 7.13 15.70
N ASP A 86 -10.29 8.41 15.37
CA ASP A 86 -11.52 9.10 14.99
C ASP A 86 -11.76 9.11 13.48
N LYS A 87 -12.97 9.55 13.09
CA LYS A 87 -13.39 9.66 11.69
C LYS A 87 -12.60 10.69 10.87
N ASN A 88 -11.74 11.49 11.49
CA ASN A 88 -10.88 12.46 10.83
C ASN A 88 -9.41 11.98 10.82
N CYS A 89 -9.18 10.68 11.07
CA CYS A 89 -7.85 10.08 11.09
C CYS A 89 -6.92 10.70 12.15
N LYS A 90 -7.50 11.07 13.29
CA LYS A 90 -6.78 11.55 14.49
C LYS A 90 -6.90 10.56 15.63
N LEU A 91 -5.82 10.43 16.40
CA LEU A 91 -5.85 9.59 17.58
C LEU A 91 -6.78 10.22 18.62
N ARG A 92 -7.56 9.38 19.29
CA ARG A 92 -8.42 9.78 20.41
C ARG A 92 -7.60 10.03 21.67
N LYS A 93 -6.72 11.03 21.63
CA LYS A 93 -5.80 11.37 22.73
C LYS A 93 -6.53 11.67 24.04
N SER A 94 -7.75 12.23 23.97
CA SER A 94 -8.61 12.45 25.13
C SER A 94 -9.05 11.15 25.84
N GLN A 95 -8.96 10.01 25.15
CA GLN A 95 -9.22 8.67 25.68
C GLN A 95 -7.92 7.90 25.96
N GLY A 96 -6.76 8.57 25.89
CA GLY A 96 -5.45 7.97 26.17
C GLY A 96 -4.80 7.24 24.99
N ALA A 97 -5.38 7.32 23.78
CA ALA A 97 -4.79 6.68 22.60
C ALA A 97 -3.46 7.33 22.21
N VAL A 98 -2.41 6.52 22.10
CA VAL A 98 -1.07 6.92 21.63
C VAL A 98 -0.66 6.21 20.34
N CYS A 99 -1.39 5.17 19.94
CA CYS A 99 -1.27 4.47 18.67
C CYS A 99 -2.64 3.88 18.27
N SER A 100 -2.71 3.31 17.07
CA SER A 100 -3.89 2.60 16.54
C SER A 100 -3.55 1.14 16.28
N ASP A 101 -4.38 0.24 16.83
CA ASP A 101 -4.26 -1.22 16.66
C ASP A 101 -4.41 -1.64 15.19
N LYS A 102 -5.07 -0.81 14.37
CA LYS A 102 -5.23 -1.04 12.92
C LYS A 102 -4.00 -0.68 12.10
N ASN A 103 -3.16 0.23 12.60
CA ASN A 103 -2.06 0.79 11.83
C ASN A 103 -0.68 0.33 12.27
N SER A 104 -0.55 -0.25 13.47
CA SER A 104 0.73 -0.73 13.98
C SER A 104 0.59 -2.13 14.57
N PRO A 105 1.43 -3.10 14.16
CA PRO A 105 1.43 -4.43 14.74
C PRO A 105 1.91 -4.44 16.21
N CYS A 106 2.58 -3.37 16.66
CA CYS A 106 3.00 -3.19 18.06
C CYS A 106 2.03 -2.32 18.86
N CYS A 107 0.79 -2.12 18.41
CA CYS A 107 -0.23 -1.41 19.18
C CYS A 107 -1.26 -2.42 19.66
N ALA A 108 -1.60 -2.35 20.95
CA ALA A 108 -2.66 -3.16 21.54
C ALA A 108 -3.44 -2.33 22.55
N GLY A 109 -4.75 -2.17 22.33
CA GLY A 109 -5.58 -1.34 23.20
C GLY A 109 -5.19 0.13 23.16
N CYS A 110 -4.83 0.63 21.98
CA CYS A 110 -4.45 2.03 21.75
C CYS A 110 -3.14 2.48 22.43
N VAL A 111 -2.37 1.53 22.98
CA VAL A 111 -1.07 1.76 23.62
C VAL A 111 0.01 0.88 23.00
N PHE A 112 1.25 1.39 22.99
CA PHE A 112 2.37 0.62 22.49
C PHE A 112 2.62 -0.61 23.35
N ALA A 113 2.87 -1.74 22.69
CA ALA A 113 3.31 -2.95 23.35
C ALA A 113 4.60 -2.69 24.14
N PRO A 114 4.77 -3.32 25.33
CA PRO A 114 5.97 -3.14 26.12
C PRO A 114 7.22 -3.68 25.41
N PRO A 115 8.42 -3.17 25.74
CA PRO A 115 9.68 -3.68 25.20
C PRO A 115 9.81 -5.19 25.39
N GLY A 116 10.29 -5.88 24.36
CA GLY A 116 10.46 -7.34 24.34
C GLY A 116 9.27 -8.12 23.77
N VAL A 117 8.14 -7.47 23.49
CA VAL A 117 7.03 -8.10 22.74
C VAL A 117 7.39 -8.17 21.26
N VAL A 118 7.31 -9.37 20.69
CA VAL A 118 7.49 -9.59 19.25
C VAL A 118 6.18 -9.24 18.54
N CYS A 119 6.19 -8.17 17.77
CA CYS A 119 5.02 -7.72 17.01
C CYS A 119 4.92 -8.33 15.61
N ARG A 120 6.05 -8.84 15.09
CA ARG A 120 6.13 -9.52 13.79
C ARG A 120 7.26 -10.53 13.84
N GLU A 121 6.97 -11.75 13.43
CA GLU A 121 7.99 -12.78 13.23
C GLU A 121 8.89 -12.46 12.02
N ALA A 122 10.05 -13.10 11.97
CA ALA A 122 11.04 -12.91 10.91
C ALA A 122 10.65 -13.62 9.60
#